data_AF-A0A7W9J3D5-F1
#
_entry.id   AF-A0A7W9J3D5-F1
#
_cell.length_a   1.000
_cell.length_b   1.000
_cell.length_c   1.000
_cell.angle_alpha   90.00
_cell.angle_beta   90.00
_cell.angle_gamma   90.00
#
_symmetry.space_group_name_H-M   'P 1'
#
loop_
_entity.id
_entity.type
_entity.pdbx_description
1 polymer ?
#
loop_
_entity_poly.entity_id
_entity_poly.type
_entity_poly.pdbx_seq_one_letter_code
_entity_poly.pdbx_strand_id
1 'polypeptide(L)'
;MKTHGDSVEEVRPDTVDPGLAAATLSVYAHRHEVVHLLYSATDEPDALRRVAEILHLEESTVARVLDQPLRWMSAPAREALETAAARGVSMIPEAAELATTAAGTDQA
;
A
#
# COMPACT_ATOMS: atom_id res chain seq x y z
N MET A 1 36.68 12.20 3.86
CA MET A 1 35.84 11.32 3.01
C MET A 1 35.18 10.27 3.88
N LYS A 2 33.90 10.45 4.22
CA LYS A 2 33.09 9.40 4.85
C LYS A 2 32.27 8.78 3.72
N THR A 3 32.70 7.62 3.23
CA THR A 3 31.88 6.76 2.37
C THR A 3 30.70 6.32 3.22
N HIS A 4 29.58 7.03 3.12
CA HIS A 4 28.32 6.53 3.63
C HIS A 4 27.96 5.39 2.69
N GLY A 5 28.35 4.18 3.08
CA GLY A 5 27.68 2.97 2.63
C GLY A 5 26.24 3.15 3.06
N ASP A 6 25.45 3.72 2.16
CA ASP A 6 24.01 3.85 2.32
C ASP A 6 23.52 2.41 2.46
N SER A 7 23.11 2.07 3.67
CA SER A 7 22.54 0.77 3.96
C SER A 7 21.37 0.66 3.01
N VAL A 8 21.48 -0.21 2.01
CA VAL A 8 20.44 -0.42 1.02
C VAL A 8 19.24 -0.96 1.78
N GLU A 9 18.38 -0.05 2.23
CA GLU A 9 17.20 -0.42 3.00
C GLU A 9 16.21 -1.02 2.01
N GLU A 10 16.37 -2.33 1.88
CA GLU A 10 15.48 -3.24 1.19
C GLU A 10 14.08 -3.12 1.77
N VAL A 11 13.06 -3.18 0.91
CA VAL A 11 11.67 -3.15 1.35
C VAL A 11 11.42 -4.45 2.12
N ARG A 12 11.46 -4.37 3.44
CA ARG A 12 11.20 -5.53 4.30
C ARG A 12 9.70 -5.60 4.54
N PRO A 13 9.03 -6.69 4.12
CA PRO A 13 7.59 -6.80 4.26
C PRO A 13 7.14 -6.41 5.66
N ASP A 14 7.75 -6.97 6.71
CA ASP A 14 7.35 -6.82 8.14
C ASP A 14 7.45 -5.41 8.72
N THR A 15 8.11 -4.50 8.00
CA THR A 15 8.31 -3.13 8.44
C THR A 15 7.38 -2.14 7.73
N VAL A 16 6.70 -2.57 6.68
CA VAL A 16 5.84 -1.72 5.86
C VAL A 16 4.39 -1.79 6.33
N ASP A 17 3.79 -0.62 6.50
CA ASP A 17 2.36 -0.46 6.75
C ASP A 17 1.53 -1.11 5.61
N PRO A 18 0.62 -2.06 5.90
CA PRO A 18 -0.15 -2.75 4.88
C PRO A 18 -0.96 -1.81 3.97
N GLY A 19 -1.49 -0.72 4.53
CA GLY A 19 -2.24 0.29 3.75
C GLY A 19 -1.35 1.02 2.76
N LEU A 20 -0.16 1.47 3.20
CA LEU A 20 0.84 2.07 2.33
C LEU A 20 1.34 1.11 1.24
N ALA A 21 1.54 -0.17 1.59
CA ALA A 21 1.93 -1.19 0.61
C ALA A 21 0.86 -1.38 -0.48
N ALA A 22 -0.40 -1.51 -0.08
CA ALA A 22 -1.52 -1.61 -1.02
C ALA A 22 -1.64 -0.37 -1.92
N ALA A 23 -1.55 0.83 -1.36
CA ALA A 23 -1.59 2.07 -2.12
C ALA A 23 -0.42 2.18 -3.12
N THR A 24 0.77 1.76 -2.71
CA THR A 24 1.96 1.71 -3.57
C THR A 24 1.77 0.74 -4.73
N LEU A 25 1.16 -0.42 -4.50
CA LEU A 25 0.82 -1.38 -5.56
C LEU A 25 -0.21 -0.81 -6.54
N SER A 26 -1.20 -0.04 -6.05
CA SER A 26 -2.15 0.66 -6.92
C SER A 26 -1.44 1.68 -7.84
N VAL A 27 -0.51 2.47 -7.29
CA VAL A 27 0.34 3.39 -8.07
C VAL A 27 1.19 2.62 -9.08
N TYR A 28 1.80 1.50 -8.68
CA TYR A 28 2.62 0.67 -9.57
C TYR A 28 1.82 0.13 -10.77
N ALA A 29 0.59 -0.32 -10.52
CA ALA A 29 -0.32 -0.82 -11.56
C ALA A 29 -0.66 0.27 -12.59
N HIS A 30 -0.79 1.52 -12.15
CA HIS A 30 -1.15 2.67 -12.98
C HIS A 30 0.06 3.58 -13.28
N ARG A 31 1.30 3.08 -13.12
CA ARG A 31 2.53 3.90 -13.10
C ARG A 31 2.70 4.83 -14.31
N HIS A 32 2.29 4.39 -15.50
CA HIS A 32 2.42 5.20 -16.71
C HIS A 32 1.48 6.40 -16.67
N GLU A 33 0.23 6.17 -16.27
CA GLU A 33 -0.78 7.21 -16.12
C GLU A 33 -0.44 8.16 -14.97
N VAL A 34 -0.03 7.63 -13.82
CA VAL A 34 0.43 8.44 -12.69
C VAL A 34 1.57 9.36 -13.12
N VAL A 35 2.60 8.83 -13.81
CA VAL A 35 3.71 9.66 -14.32
C VAL A 35 3.21 10.77 -15.26
N HIS A 36 2.27 10.47 -16.16
CA HIS A 36 1.69 11.49 -17.04
C HIS A 36 0.91 12.57 -16.27
N LEU A 37 0.16 12.20 -15.22
CA LEU A 37 -0.54 13.15 -14.37
C LEU A 37 0.44 14.03 -13.60
N LEU A 38 1.50 13.45 -13.03
CA LEU A 38 2.54 14.20 -12.32
C LEU A 38 3.23 15.21 -13.25
N TYR A 39 3.55 14.81 -14.49
CA TYR A 39 4.20 15.72 -15.46
C TYR A 39 3.29 16.82 -16.01
N SER A 40 1.97 16.62 -15.98
CA SER A 40 0.99 17.57 -16.52
C SER A 40 0.32 18.43 -15.45
N ALA A 41 0.61 18.18 -14.18
CA ALA A 41 0.11 18.96 -13.06
C ALA A 41 0.70 20.38 -13.05
N THR A 42 -0.11 21.34 -12.61
CA THR A 42 0.31 22.75 -12.53
C THR A 42 1.22 22.99 -11.32
N ASP A 43 0.91 22.33 -10.22
CA ASP A 43 1.62 22.37 -8.95
C ASP A 43 1.46 21.04 -8.20
N GLU A 44 2.13 20.92 -7.06
CA GLU A 44 2.11 19.70 -6.25
C GLU A 44 0.69 19.35 -5.71
N PRO A 45 -0.11 20.28 -5.15
CA PRO A 45 -1.50 20.00 -4.77
C PRO A 45 -2.36 19.49 -5.94
N ASP A 46 -2.22 20.08 -7.13
CA ASP A 46 -2.92 19.62 -8.34
C ASP A 46 -2.51 18.18 -8.70
N ALA A 47 -1.23 17.85 -8.60
CA ALA A 47 -0.72 16.51 -8.84
C ALA A 47 -1.30 15.48 -7.86
N LEU A 48 -1.28 15.80 -6.55
CA LEU A 48 -1.80 14.92 -5.50
C LEU A 48 -3.29 14.64 -5.69
N ARG A 49 -4.08 15.69 -5.90
CA ARG A 49 -5.52 15.58 -6.15
C ARG A 49 -5.85 14.71 -7.36
N ARG A 50 -5.17 14.92 -8.49
CA ARG A 50 -5.41 14.13 -9.71
C ARG A 50 -5.06 12.66 -9.54
N VAL A 51 -3.94 12.36 -8.88
CA VAL A 51 -3.53 10.97 -8.62
C VAL A 51 -4.46 10.31 -7.59
N ALA A 52 -4.91 11.05 -6.57
CA ALA A 52 -5.89 10.59 -5.60
C ALA A 52 -7.23 10.25 -6.25
N GLU A 53 -7.74 11.13 -7.12
CA GLU A 53 -8.99 10.95 -7.86
C GLU A 53 -8.97 9.67 -8.71
N ILE A 54 -7.89 9.43 -9.46
CA ILE A 54 -7.84 8.29 -10.38
C ILE A 54 -7.60 6.95 -9.68
N LEU A 55 -6.86 6.97 -8.56
CA LEU A 55 -6.57 5.75 -7.79
C LEU A 55 -7.62 5.48 -6.71
N HIS A 56 -8.59 6.38 -6.53
CA HIS A 56 -9.58 6.35 -5.44
C HIS A 56 -8.91 6.23 -4.06
N LEU A 57 -7.87 7.04 -3.84
CA LEU A 57 -7.11 7.10 -2.59
C LEU A 57 -7.24 8.48 -1.96
N GLU A 58 -7.03 8.56 -0.64
CA GLU A 58 -6.86 9.84 0.05
C GLU A 58 -5.59 10.56 -0.42
N GLU A 59 -5.65 11.88 -0.60
CA GLU A 59 -4.49 12.69 -1.01
C GLU A 59 -3.29 12.53 -0.05
N SER A 60 -3.55 12.40 1.26
CA SER A 60 -2.50 12.15 2.26
C SER A 60 -1.82 10.79 2.07
N THR A 61 -2.55 9.80 1.59
CA THR A 61 -1.99 8.47 1.28
C THR A 61 -1.14 8.54 0.02
N VAL A 62 -1.62 9.26 -1.01
CA VAL A 62 -0.85 9.50 -2.24
C VAL A 62 0.46 10.24 -1.92
N ALA A 63 0.42 11.30 -1.09
CA ALA A 63 1.62 12.01 -0.66
C ALA A 63 2.63 11.06 -0.01
N ARG A 64 2.19 10.21 0.94
CA ARG A 64 3.05 9.19 1.58
C ARG A 64 3.65 8.19 0.58
N VAL A 65 2.91 7.82 -0.47
CA VAL A 65 3.41 6.93 -1.52
C VAL A 65 4.44 7.63 -2.39
N LEU A 66 4.19 8.88 -2.79
CA LEU A 66 5.12 9.65 -3.63
C LEU A 66 6.40 10.06 -2.88
N ASP A 67 6.35 10.15 -1.55
CA ASP A 67 7.52 10.30 -0.68
C ASP A 67 8.39 9.03 -0.60
N GLN A 68 7.90 7.87 -1.07
CA GLN A 68 8.69 6.64 -1.04
C GLN A 68 9.82 6.66 -2.06
N PRO A 69 10.95 6.01 -1.77
CA PRO A 69 12.04 5.90 -2.72
C PRO A 69 11.63 5.17 -4.00
N LEU A 70 12.05 5.68 -5.17
CA LEU A 70 11.73 5.09 -6.48
C LEU A 70 12.06 3.59 -6.62
N ARG A 71 13.01 3.07 -5.82
CA ARG A 71 13.33 1.64 -5.76
C ARG A 71 12.14 0.77 -5.33
N TRP A 72 11.13 1.33 -4.67
CA TRP A 72 9.87 0.66 -4.34
C TRP A 72 9.07 0.27 -5.59
N MET A 73 9.34 0.91 -6.73
CA MET A 73 8.78 0.57 -8.05
C MET A 73 9.59 -0.50 -8.81
N SER A 74 10.51 -1.20 -8.14
CA SER A 74 11.26 -2.31 -8.73
C SER A 74 10.51 -3.64 -8.57
N ALA A 75 10.82 -4.62 -9.42
CA ALA A 75 10.22 -5.95 -9.30
C ALA A 75 10.50 -6.63 -7.94
N PRO A 76 11.73 -6.59 -7.37
CA PRO A 76 11.97 -7.14 -6.03
C PRO A 76 11.17 -6.46 -4.92
N ALA A 77 11.02 -5.12 -4.98
CA ALA A 77 10.20 -4.41 -4.02
C ALA A 77 8.71 -4.76 -4.14
N ARG A 78 8.24 -5.05 -5.36
CA ARG A 78 6.83 -5.40 -5.62
C ARG A 78 6.40 -6.64 -4.84
N GLU A 79 7.20 -7.70 -4.85
CA GLU A 79 6.91 -8.94 -4.13
C GLU A 79 6.84 -8.71 -2.61
N ALA A 80 7.75 -7.89 -2.09
CA ALA A 80 7.74 -7.52 -0.67
C ALA A 80 6.51 -6.68 -0.29
N LEU A 81 6.08 -5.77 -1.15
CA LEU A 81 4.88 -4.95 -0.96
C LEU A 81 3.60 -5.80 -1.06
N GLU A 82 3.52 -6.75 -2.00
CA GLU A 82 2.42 -7.72 -2.12
C GLU A 82 2.27 -8.52 -0.82
N THR A 83 3.39 -8.98 -0.26
CA THR A 83 3.42 -9.69 1.03
C THR A 83 2.95 -8.80 2.18
N ALA A 84 3.44 -7.56 2.26
CA ALA A 84 3.03 -6.61 3.30
C ALA A 84 1.54 -6.25 3.22
N ALA A 85 1.02 -6.03 2.01
CA ALA A 85 -0.39 -5.74 1.77
C ALA A 85 -1.29 -6.92 2.17
N ALA A 86 -0.89 -8.15 1.87
CA ALA A 86 -1.62 -9.36 2.24
C ALA A 86 -1.79 -9.54 3.76
N ARG A 87 -0.85 -9.05 4.58
CA ARG A 87 -0.99 -9.07 6.05
C ARG A 87 -2.15 -8.20 6.54
N GLY A 88 -2.46 -7.12 5.83
CA GLY A 88 -3.61 -6.25 6.14
C GLY A 88 -4.94 -6.98 5.99
N VAL A 89 -5.05 -7.89 5.02
CA VAL A 89 -6.26 -8.71 4.77
C VAL A 89 -6.40 -9.82 5.81
N SER A 90 -5.29 -10.43 6.24
CA SER A 90 -5.29 -11.49 7.27
C SER A 90 -5.73 -11.00 8.66
N MET A 91 -5.67 -9.69 8.92
CA MET A 91 -6.11 -9.07 10.17
C MET A 91 -7.60 -8.67 10.17
N ILE A 92 -8.32 -8.87 9.06
CA ILE A 92 -9.78 -8.75 9.03
C ILE A 92 -10.33 -10.13 9.41
N PRO A 93 -10.92 -10.32 10.61
CA PRO A 93 -11.59 -11.57 10.94
C PRO A 93 -12.94 -11.60 10.21
N GLU A 94 -12.91 -11.75 8.89
CA GLU A 94 -14.11 -12.01 8.10
C GLU A 94 -14.40 -13.51 8.20
N ALA A 95 -15.52 -13.86 8.85
CA ALA A 95 -16.12 -15.20 8.94
C ALA A 95 -15.73 -16.16 10.10
N ALA A 96 -15.37 -15.66 11.30
CA ALA A 96 -15.23 -16.53 12.48
C ALA A 96 -16.45 -16.60 13.42
N GLU A 97 -17.50 -15.79 13.25
CA GLU A 97 -18.53 -15.66 14.30
C GLU A 97 -19.99 -15.64 13.80
N LEU A 98 -20.39 -16.64 13.01
CA LEU A 98 -21.82 -16.95 12.82
C LEU A 98 -22.17 -18.46 12.90
N ALA A 99 -21.26 -19.32 13.36
CA ALA A 99 -21.49 -20.77 13.39
C ALA A 99 -21.29 -21.46 14.74
N THR A 100 -21.41 -20.75 15.88
CA THR A 100 -21.32 -21.40 17.21
C THR A 100 -22.32 -20.87 18.23
N THR A 101 -23.60 -20.74 17.86
CA THR A 101 -24.65 -20.56 18.88
C THR A 101 -26.01 -21.14 18.45
N ALA A 102 -26.06 -22.42 18.10
CA ALA A 102 -27.32 -23.17 18.06
C ALA A 102 -27.09 -24.69 17.97
N ALA A 103 -26.68 -25.34 19.07
CA ALA A 103 -26.97 -26.76 19.32
C ALA A 103 -26.50 -27.14 20.73
N GLY A 104 -27.30 -26.79 21.74
CA GLY A 104 -26.94 -27.11 23.11
C GLY A 104 -27.98 -26.73 24.15
N THR A 105 -29.26 -26.99 23.90
CA THR A 105 -30.26 -27.08 24.99
C THR A 105 -31.45 -27.91 24.52
N ASP A 106 -31.47 -29.19 24.90
CA ASP A 106 -32.71 -29.84 25.34
C ASP A 106 -32.36 -31.09 26.18
N GLN A 107 -32.29 -30.89 27.50
CA GLN A 107 -32.53 -31.93 28.49
C GLN A 107 -33.75 -31.49 29.28
N ALA A 108 -34.86 -32.20 29.13
CA ALA A 108 -35.89 -32.42 30.15
C ALA A 108 -36.77 -33.61 29.76
#